data_AF-A0A929US32-F1
#
_entry.id   AF-A0A929US32-F1
#
_cell.length_a   1.000
_cell.length_b   1.000
_cell.length_c   1.000
_cell.angle_alpha   90.00
_cell.angle_beta   90.00
_cell.angle_gamma   90.00
#
_symmetry.space_group_name_H-M   'P 1'
#
loop_
_entity.id
_entity.type
_entity.pdbx_description
1 polymer ?
#
loop_
_entity_poly.entity_id
_entity_poly.type
_entity_poly.pdbx_seq_one_letter_code
_entity_poly.pdbx_strand_id
1 'polypeptide(L)'
;MNRDTFSLASYFKNKGYEIASLHLSEKKNWNRQTVYPYLSLEPFFSIRDYPRVPTLRGYATDAFDLETLQKVEEKMSGRKKFLFNVTMQNHGGYAPTNDLTPTFSMKKYEKEAGGDLNPLEVYDTVVRLSDDAIKKLIDTYQKDPEPVMIIIYGDHQPALGDAADKLLFGEEQAGEGGKEKLAKYKTPFIIWTNYETPEKRIDALSANYLSYLILKTAGEPLTPYEALIGRCFEEYPVISAYGILDKDGKYHENMSDMENKDAILQKNEILLDYAYAQYNNLFDKNRVEKLFTQIPKEEPEK
;
A
#
# COMPACT_ATOMS: atom_id res chain seq x y z
N MET A 1 6.03 15.44 -9.18
CA MET A 1 5.29 16.29 -8.24
C MET A 1 6.19 17.45 -7.84
N ASN A 2 5.70 18.68 -7.97
CA ASN A 2 6.46 19.92 -7.75
C ASN A 2 5.61 21.02 -7.08
N ARG A 3 4.51 20.62 -6.45
CA ARG A 3 3.54 21.47 -5.76
C ARG A 3 2.88 20.68 -4.64
N ASP A 4 2.41 21.39 -3.62
CA ASP A 4 1.63 20.78 -2.54
C ASP A 4 0.46 19.99 -3.13
N THR A 5 0.33 18.75 -2.70
CA THR A 5 -0.65 17.79 -3.22
C THR A 5 -1.36 17.15 -2.05
N PHE A 6 -2.68 16.99 -2.19
CA PHE A 6 -3.46 16.30 -1.16
C PHE A 6 -2.94 14.87 -0.95
N SER A 7 -2.83 14.52 0.32
CA SER A 7 -2.42 13.21 0.82
C SER A 7 -3.15 12.94 2.16
N LEU A 8 -3.19 11.68 2.58
CA LEU A 8 -3.67 11.33 3.93
C LEU A 8 -2.89 12.08 5.03
N ALA A 9 -1.58 12.24 4.87
CA ALA A 9 -0.76 13.01 5.80
C ALA A 9 -1.21 14.47 5.89
N SER A 10 -1.48 15.13 4.75
CA SER A 10 -2.00 16.50 4.74
C SER A 10 -3.42 16.60 5.33
N TYR A 11 -4.26 15.57 5.10
CA TYR A 11 -5.59 15.47 5.69
C TYR A 11 -5.51 15.43 7.22
N PHE A 12 -4.73 14.51 7.78
CA PHE A 12 -4.58 14.37 9.22
C PHE A 12 -3.84 15.55 9.85
N LYS A 13 -2.86 16.15 9.14
CA LYS A 13 -2.19 17.39 9.58
C LYS A 13 -3.19 18.52 9.80
N ASN A 14 -4.14 18.69 8.87
CA ASN A 14 -5.20 19.70 9.00
C ASN A 14 -6.18 19.41 10.16
N LYS A 15 -6.24 18.16 10.63
CA LYS A 15 -6.99 17.75 11.84
C LYS A 15 -6.15 17.80 13.13
N GLY A 16 -4.96 18.37 13.07
CA GLY A 16 -4.07 18.58 14.21
C GLY A 16 -3.22 17.35 14.56
N TYR A 17 -3.04 16.41 13.63
CA TYR A 17 -2.08 15.32 13.81
C TYR A 17 -0.66 15.86 13.59
N GLU A 18 0.26 15.49 14.47
CA GLU A 18 1.69 15.57 14.20
C GLU A 18 2.05 14.47 13.18
N ILE A 19 2.87 14.82 12.20
CA ILE A 19 3.22 13.92 11.09
C ILE A 19 4.70 13.58 11.18
N ALA A 20 5.07 12.34 10.87
CA ALA A 20 6.45 11.97 10.54
C ALA A 20 6.48 10.83 9.54
N SER A 21 7.60 10.67 8.84
CA SER A 21 7.83 9.52 7.97
C SER A 21 9.21 8.89 8.18
N LEU A 22 9.31 7.59 7.91
CA LEU A 22 10.52 6.80 8.05
C LEU A 22 10.74 5.95 6.79
N HIS A 23 11.99 5.86 6.37
CA HIS A 23 12.46 4.88 5.40
C HIS A 23 13.95 4.68 5.60
N LEU A 24 14.38 3.53 6.12
CA LEU A 24 15.79 3.23 6.37
C LEU A 24 16.57 2.90 5.08
N SER A 25 16.54 3.83 4.13
CA SER A 25 17.34 3.90 2.91
C SER A 25 17.72 5.36 2.61
N GLU A 26 18.29 5.63 1.44
CA GLU A 26 18.68 6.96 0.98
C GLU A 26 17.47 7.85 0.65
N LYS A 27 17.40 9.08 1.19
CA LYS A 27 16.29 10.03 0.94
C LYS A 27 16.09 10.36 -0.55
N LYS A 28 17.16 10.27 -1.36
CA LYS A 28 17.13 10.57 -2.79
C LYS A 28 16.49 9.47 -3.62
N ASN A 29 16.41 8.24 -3.10
CA ASN A 29 15.76 7.13 -3.80
C ASN A 29 14.31 7.51 -4.11
N TRP A 30 13.89 7.31 -5.36
CA TRP A 30 12.56 7.67 -5.85
C TRP A 30 12.18 9.15 -5.65
N ASN A 31 13.16 10.05 -5.56
CA ASN A 31 12.95 11.49 -5.39
C ASN A 31 12.17 11.84 -4.10
N ARG A 32 12.19 10.98 -3.07
CA ARG A 32 11.42 11.16 -1.84
C ARG A 32 11.77 12.45 -1.10
N GLN A 33 13.05 12.84 -1.06
CA GLN A 33 13.50 14.10 -0.46
C GLN A 33 12.78 15.32 -1.04
N THR A 34 12.43 15.29 -2.32
CA THR A 34 11.72 16.40 -2.98
C THR A 34 10.21 16.25 -2.89
N VAL A 35 9.68 15.03 -2.95
CA VAL A 35 8.23 14.80 -3.01
C VAL A 35 7.56 14.79 -1.63
N TYR A 36 8.24 14.30 -0.59
CA TYR A 36 7.64 14.16 0.74
C TYR A 36 7.20 15.50 1.38
N PRO A 37 7.93 16.63 1.22
CA PRO A 37 7.46 17.94 1.64
C PRO A 37 6.09 18.30 1.02
N TYR A 38 5.93 18.08 -0.30
CA TYR A 38 4.68 18.33 -1.02
C TYR A 38 3.52 17.41 -0.61
N LEU A 39 3.81 16.28 0.03
CA LEU A 39 2.83 15.36 0.59
C LEU A 39 2.61 15.56 2.10
N SER A 40 3.21 16.58 2.71
CA SER A 40 3.18 16.81 4.16
C SER A 40 3.75 15.65 4.99
N LEU A 41 4.72 14.90 4.47
CA LEU A 41 5.36 13.74 5.12
C LEU A 41 6.62 14.11 5.91
N GLU A 42 6.72 15.34 6.42
CA GLU A 42 7.88 15.83 7.17
C GLU A 42 7.61 15.91 8.69
N PRO A 43 8.63 15.64 9.54
CA PRO A 43 10.01 15.29 9.17
C PRO A 43 10.14 13.88 8.58
N PHE A 44 11.06 13.73 7.62
CA PHE A 44 11.39 12.46 6.98
C PHE A 44 12.72 11.93 7.52
N PHE A 45 12.69 10.80 8.22
CA PHE A 45 13.85 10.10 8.75
C PHE A 45 14.33 9.01 7.80
N SER A 46 15.65 8.91 7.64
CA SER A 46 16.33 8.02 6.71
C SER A 46 17.44 7.22 7.38
N ILE A 47 18.06 6.30 6.63
CA ILE A 47 19.19 5.52 7.13
C ILE A 47 20.33 6.40 7.69
N ARG A 48 20.51 7.62 7.15
CA ARG A 48 21.58 8.55 7.55
C ARG A 48 21.32 9.27 8.87
N ASP A 49 20.08 9.24 9.34
CA ASP A 49 19.70 9.89 10.60
C ASP A 49 20.03 9.00 11.82
N TYR A 50 20.56 7.79 11.59
CA TYR A 50 20.91 6.80 12.62
C TYR A 50 22.38 6.36 12.49
N PRO A 51 23.16 6.33 13.58
CA PRO A 51 24.59 6.02 13.53
C PRO A 51 24.89 4.54 13.24
N ARG A 52 23.98 3.63 13.58
CA ARG A 52 24.10 2.20 13.32
C ARG A 52 22.73 1.63 12.99
N VAL A 53 22.63 0.99 11.83
CA VAL A 53 21.44 0.31 11.34
C VAL A 53 21.78 -1.16 11.13
N PRO A 54 21.23 -2.09 11.92
CA PRO A 54 21.31 -3.52 11.66
C PRO A 54 20.79 -3.82 10.25
N THR A 55 21.52 -4.67 9.53
CA THR A 55 21.18 -5.06 8.17
C THR A 55 21.14 -6.57 8.03
N LEU A 56 20.35 -7.02 7.06
CA LEU A 56 20.24 -8.39 6.59
C LEU A 56 20.24 -8.32 5.07
N ARG A 57 21.13 -9.07 4.40
CA ARG A 57 21.31 -8.99 2.93
C ARG A 57 21.64 -7.57 2.42
N GLY A 58 22.25 -6.75 3.27
CA GLY A 58 22.58 -5.35 2.96
C GLY A 58 21.41 -4.36 3.08
N TYR A 59 20.23 -4.81 3.53
CA TYR A 59 19.05 -3.96 3.75
C TYR A 59 18.76 -3.82 5.24
N ALA A 60 18.23 -2.67 5.66
CA ALA A 60 17.81 -2.46 7.06
C ALA A 60 16.79 -3.52 7.47
N THR A 61 16.92 -4.08 8.68
CA THR A 61 15.99 -5.09 9.18
C THR A 61 14.65 -4.48 9.58
N ASP A 62 13.55 -5.18 9.32
CA ASP A 62 12.20 -4.71 9.66
C ASP A 62 12.01 -4.61 11.18
N ALA A 63 12.67 -5.49 11.94
CA ALA A 63 12.67 -5.41 13.41
C ALA A 63 13.27 -4.09 13.92
N PHE A 64 14.38 -3.63 13.32
CA PHE A 64 14.99 -2.36 13.70
C PHE A 64 14.20 -1.17 13.14
N ASP A 65 13.67 -1.29 11.93
CA ASP A 65 12.84 -0.27 11.29
C ASP A 65 11.58 0.03 12.10
N LEU A 66 10.80 -0.99 12.48
CA LEU A 66 9.58 -0.83 13.28
C LEU A 66 9.88 -0.37 14.72
N GLU A 67 10.96 -0.82 15.34
CA GLU A 67 11.40 -0.28 16.64
C GLU A 67 11.78 1.21 16.53
N THR A 68 12.41 1.58 15.41
CA THR A 68 12.76 2.98 15.12
C THR A 68 11.52 3.82 14.89
N LEU A 69 10.50 3.29 14.22
CA LEU A 69 9.20 3.95 14.03
C LEU A 69 8.53 4.26 15.37
N GLN A 70 8.54 3.30 16.31
CA GLN A 70 8.03 3.50 17.67
C GLN A 70 8.83 4.59 18.42
N LYS A 71 10.16 4.60 18.29
CA LYS A 71 11.00 5.68 18.88
C LYS A 71 10.76 7.06 18.27
N VAL A 72 10.36 7.13 16.99
CA VAL A 72 9.93 8.38 16.37
C VAL A 72 8.60 8.82 16.98
N GLU A 73 7.63 7.90 17.08
CA GLU A 73 6.33 8.12 17.70
C GLU A 73 6.43 8.62 19.16
N GLU A 74 7.26 7.99 19.99
CA GLU A 74 7.51 8.37 21.39
C GLU A 74 8.06 9.80 21.54
N LYS A 75 8.79 10.31 20.55
CA LYS A 75 9.36 11.66 20.56
C LYS A 75 8.37 12.73 20.07
N MET A 76 7.29 12.32 19.41
CA MET A 76 6.25 13.25 18.97
C MET A 76 5.48 13.77 20.18
N SER A 77 5.29 15.08 20.22
CA SER A 77 4.68 15.79 21.34
C SER A 77 3.15 15.82 21.29
N GLY A 78 2.58 15.70 20.08
CA GLY A 78 1.15 15.71 19.85
C GLY A 78 0.51 14.39 20.26
N ARG A 79 -0.70 14.45 20.84
CA ARG A 79 -1.49 13.25 21.14
C ARG A 79 -2.05 12.57 19.89
N LYS A 80 -2.25 13.33 18.81
CA LYS A 80 -2.67 12.81 17.52
C LYS A 80 -1.45 12.66 16.63
N LYS A 81 -1.17 11.45 16.16
CA LYS A 81 0.07 11.12 15.44
C LYS A 81 -0.25 10.35 14.17
N PHE A 82 0.39 10.71 13.07
CA PHE A 82 0.33 9.98 11.81
C PHE A 82 1.75 9.69 11.35
N LEU A 83 2.04 8.41 11.14
CA LEU A 83 3.35 7.91 10.77
C LEU A 83 3.25 7.15 9.46
N PHE A 84 4.11 7.52 8.50
CA PHE A 84 4.23 6.79 7.23
C PHE A 84 5.59 6.11 7.14
N ASN A 85 5.59 4.80 6.91
CA ASN A 85 6.81 4.00 6.91
C ASN A 85 6.97 3.20 5.62
N VAL A 86 8.22 3.06 5.16
CA VAL A 86 8.58 2.20 4.03
C VAL A 86 9.75 1.32 4.45
N THR A 87 9.54 0.00 4.52
CA THR A 87 10.58 -0.95 4.92
C THR A 87 11.55 -1.29 3.77
N MET A 88 12.63 -2.03 4.07
CA MET A 88 13.66 -2.40 3.08
C MET A 88 14.07 -3.87 3.12
N GLN A 89 13.83 -4.61 4.21
CA GLN A 89 14.41 -5.95 4.43
C GLN A 89 14.12 -6.93 3.28
N ASN A 90 12.91 -6.86 2.73
CA ASN A 90 12.42 -7.82 1.73
C ASN A 90 12.74 -7.40 0.29
N HIS A 91 13.60 -6.39 0.09
CA HIS A 91 14.00 -5.93 -1.23
C HIS A 91 14.72 -7.03 -2.04
N GLY A 92 14.60 -6.92 -3.37
CA GLY A 92 14.99 -7.95 -4.35
C GLY A 92 16.48 -8.30 -4.40
N GLY A 93 16.80 -9.32 -5.21
CA GLY A 93 18.16 -9.87 -5.34
C GLY A 93 18.39 -11.11 -4.48
N TYR A 94 17.42 -12.02 -4.42
CA TYR A 94 17.30 -13.15 -3.47
C TYR A 94 18.34 -14.28 -3.66
N ALA A 95 19.57 -13.94 -4.02
CA ALA A 95 20.69 -14.85 -3.90
C ALA A 95 20.93 -15.20 -2.41
N PRO A 96 21.35 -16.43 -2.10
CA PRO A 96 21.78 -16.80 -0.76
C PRO A 96 22.90 -15.89 -0.24
N THR A 97 22.86 -15.58 1.05
CA THR A 97 23.89 -14.77 1.73
C THR A 97 24.37 -15.48 3.00
N ASN A 98 25.53 -15.08 3.52
CA ASN A 98 26.10 -15.72 4.70
C ASN A 98 25.39 -15.32 6.02
N ASP A 99 24.63 -14.23 5.99
CA ASP A 99 23.92 -13.66 7.15
C ASP A 99 22.44 -14.08 7.22
N LEU A 100 21.96 -14.88 6.27
CA LEU A 100 20.61 -15.43 6.25
C LEU A 100 20.64 -16.95 6.02
N THR A 101 20.00 -17.71 6.90
CA THR A 101 19.78 -19.14 6.70
C THR A 101 18.31 -19.39 6.39
N PRO A 102 17.96 -20.00 5.24
CA PRO A 102 16.57 -20.30 4.92
C PRO A 102 15.90 -21.21 5.96
N THR A 103 14.61 -20.98 6.24
CA THR A 103 13.85 -21.75 7.24
C THR A 103 13.19 -23.02 6.71
N PHE A 104 13.23 -23.26 5.42
CA PHE A 104 12.68 -24.44 4.75
C PHE A 104 13.45 -24.68 3.44
N SER A 105 13.23 -25.84 2.81
CA SER A 105 13.82 -26.15 1.51
C SER A 105 12.77 -26.57 0.49
N MET A 106 12.89 -26.01 -0.71
CA MET A 106 12.11 -26.24 -1.91
C MET A 106 12.80 -27.17 -2.90
N LYS A 107 13.96 -27.72 -2.55
CA LYS A 107 14.76 -28.60 -3.43
C LYS A 107 13.96 -29.76 -4.05
N LYS A 108 12.98 -30.30 -3.32
CA LYS A 108 12.11 -31.38 -3.82
C LYS A 108 11.21 -30.97 -5.00
N TYR A 109 10.99 -29.68 -5.21
CA TYR A 109 10.15 -29.12 -6.28
C TYR A 109 10.96 -28.57 -7.45
N GLU A 110 12.29 -28.42 -7.34
CA GLU A 110 13.13 -27.85 -8.40
C GLU A 110 13.00 -28.59 -9.73
N LYS A 111 12.84 -29.92 -9.69
CA LYS A 111 12.67 -30.74 -10.90
C LYS A 111 11.35 -30.41 -11.63
N GLU A 112 10.28 -30.19 -10.88
CA GLU A 112 8.95 -29.85 -11.41
C GLU A 112 8.92 -28.39 -11.91
N ALA A 113 9.49 -27.49 -11.10
CA ALA A 113 9.65 -26.08 -11.43
C ALA A 113 10.63 -25.82 -12.59
N GLY A 114 11.50 -26.79 -12.91
CA GLY A 114 12.46 -26.69 -14.00
C GLY A 114 13.63 -25.74 -13.72
N GLY A 115 13.94 -25.45 -12.45
CA GLY A 115 15.04 -24.54 -12.09
C GLY A 115 15.24 -24.36 -10.59
N ASP A 116 16.18 -23.48 -10.24
CA ASP A 116 16.56 -23.15 -8.86
C ASP A 116 15.42 -22.41 -8.12
N LEU A 117 15.10 -22.85 -6.90
CA LEU A 117 14.09 -22.26 -6.03
C LEU A 117 14.69 -21.57 -4.80
N ASN A 118 16.02 -21.46 -4.69
CA ASN A 118 16.69 -20.68 -3.64
C ASN A 118 16.14 -19.25 -3.49
N PRO A 119 15.81 -18.50 -4.55
CA PRO A 119 15.18 -17.18 -4.41
C PRO A 119 13.89 -17.19 -3.60
N LEU A 120 13.05 -18.21 -3.78
CA LEU A 120 11.80 -18.39 -3.04
C LEU A 120 12.06 -18.73 -1.57
N GLU A 121 13.04 -19.60 -1.30
CA GLU A 121 13.47 -19.93 0.07
C GLU A 121 13.96 -18.70 0.84
N VAL A 122 14.79 -17.87 0.19
CA VAL A 122 15.30 -16.61 0.76
C VAL A 122 14.17 -15.61 1.00
N TYR A 123 13.26 -15.44 0.03
CA TYR A 123 12.14 -14.50 0.14
C TYR A 123 11.20 -14.85 1.29
N ASP A 124 10.73 -16.10 1.37
CA ASP A 124 9.82 -16.53 2.44
C ASP A 124 10.48 -16.41 3.83
N THR A 125 11.80 -16.70 3.91
CA THR A 125 12.55 -16.53 5.17
C THR A 125 12.54 -15.07 5.64
N VAL A 126 12.74 -14.09 4.76
CA VAL A 126 12.71 -12.67 5.15
C VAL A 126 11.29 -12.16 5.39
N VAL A 127 10.28 -12.68 4.67
CA VAL A 127 8.86 -12.40 4.95
C VAL A 127 8.47 -12.88 6.34
N ARG A 128 8.92 -14.06 6.75
CA ARG A 128 8.69 -14.57 8.12
C ARG A 128 9.30 -13.67 9.19
N LEU A 129 10.49 -13.11 8.95
CA LEU A 129 11.10 -12.14 9.87
C LEU A 129 10.33 -10.81 9.93
N SER A 130 9.75 -10.37 8.81
CA SER A 130 8.84 -9.21 8.79
C SER A 130 7.56 -9.49 9.57
N ASP A 131 6.99 -10.70 9.45
CA ASP A 131 5.82 -11.14 10.21
C ASP A 131 6.10 -11.11 11.73
N ASP A 132 7.25 -11.64 12.17
CA ASP A 132 7.70 -11.58 13.56
C ASP A 132 7.81 -10.12 14.07
N ALA A 133 8.33 -9.21 13.23
CA ALA A 133 8.47 -7.79 13.57
C ALA A 133 7.11 -7.07 13.65
N ILE A 134 6.20 -7.36 12.71
CA ILE A 134 4.83 -6.85 12.68
C ILE A 134 4.06 -7.33 13.91
N LYS A 135 4.19 -8.61 14.28
CA LYS A 135 3.57 -9.17 15.47
C LYS A 135 4.01 -8.39 16.71
N LYS A 136 5.30 -8.11 16.86
CA LYS A 136 5.83 -7.33 17.99
C LYS A 136 5.24 -5.92 18.02
N LEU A 137 5.10 -5.26 16.87
CA LEU A 137 4.46 -3.93 16.77
C LEU A 137 3.01 -3.96 17.25
N ILE A 138 2.23 -4.94 16.76
CA ILE A 138 0.83 -5.14 17.16
C ILE A 138 0.71 -5.47 18.65
N ASP A 139 1.53 -6.39 19.18
CA ASP A 139 1.53 -6.79 20.59
C ASP A 139 1.80 -5.59 21.53
N THR A 140 2.58 -4.60 21.08
CA THR A 140 2.80 -3.34 21.80
C THR A 140 1.54 -2.48 21.79
N TYR A 141 1.02 -2.13 20.61
CA TYR A 141 -0.09 -1.18 20.50
C TYR A 141 -1.45 -1.76 20.89
N GLN A 142 -1.59 -3.08 20.96
CA GLN A 142 -2.80 -3.74 21.47
C GLN A 142 -3.10 -3.38 22.93
N LYS A 143 -2.06 -3.01 23.70
CA LYS A 143 -2.17 -2.63 25.11
C LYS A 143 -2.22 -1.12 25.32
N ASP A 144 -2.15 -0.34 24.23
CA ASP A 144 -2.16 1.10 24.29
C ASP A 144 -3.55 1.63 24.68
N PRO A 145 -3.66 2.55 25.66
CA PRO A 145 -4.95 3.13 26.03
C PRO A 145 -5.50 4.13 25.00
N GLU A 146 -4.68 4.65 24.09
CA GLU A 146 -5.12 5.55 23.02
C GLU A 146 -5.55 4.74 21.77
N PRO A 147 -6.54 5.20 20.99
CA PRO A 147 -6.93 4.52 19.76
C PRO A 147 -5.81 4.49 18.72
N VAL A 148 -5.45 3.29 18.27
CA VAL A 148 -4.39 3.03 17.28
C VAL A 148 -4.96 2.26 16.10
N MET A 149 -4.61 2.69 14.90
CA MET A 149 -4.83 1.96 13.65
C MET A 149 -3.47 1.70 12.99
N ILE A 150 -3.17 0.44 12.68
CA ILE A 150 -1.97 0.01 11.95
C ILE A 150 -2.41 -0.49 10.57
N ILE A 151 -1.80 0.08 9.52
CA ILE A 151 -2.04 -0.33 8.13
C ILE A 151 -0.78 -0.92 7.56
N ILE A 152 -0.88 -2.16 7.08
CA ILE A 152 0.21 -2.90 6.47
C ILE A 152 -0.25 -3.30 5.08
N TYR A 153 0.56 -3.03 4.06
CA TYR A 153 0.25 -3.44 2.68
C TYR A 153 1.54 -3.76 1.94
N GLY A 154 1.50 -4.79 1.09
CA GLY A 154 2.59 -5.09 0.17
C GLY A 154 2.56 -4.14 -1.03
N ASP A 155 3.72 -3.60 -1.41
CA ASP A 155 3.86 -2.66 -2.52
C ASP A 155 3.82 -3.36 -3.89
N HIS A 156 4.51 -4.50 -4.03
CA HIS A 156 4.45 -5.36 -5.21
C HIS A 156 4.94 -6.79 -4.92
N GLN A 157 4.67 -7.71 -5.86
CA GLN A 157 5.26 -9.06 -5.82
C GLN A 157 6.79 -9.01 -6.08
N PRO A 158 7.59 -9.85 -5.41
CA PRO A 158 9.02 -9.97 -5.66
C PRO A 158 9.32 -10.61 -7.02
N ALA A 159 10.47 -10.28 -7.61
CA ALA A 159 11.02 -11.03 -8.74
C ALA A 159 11.82 -12.24 -8.24
N LEU A 160 11.21 -13.43 -8.29
CA LEU A 160 11.80 -14.70 -7.80
C LEU A 160 12.36 -15.60 -8.91
N GLY A 161 12.10 -15.27 -10.17
CA GLY A 161 12.59 -16.01 -11.34
C GLY A 161 11.60 -17.04 -11.87
N ASP A 162 11.84 -17.49 -13.11
CA ASP A 162 10.88 -18.28 -13.91
C ASP A 162 10.48 -19.60 -13.23
N ALA A 163 11.39 -20.26 -12.52
CA ALA A 163 11.08 -21.50 -11.80
C ALA A 163 10.07 -21.27 -10.66
N ALA A 164 10.25 -20.20 -9.89
CA ALA A 164 9.32 -19.83 -8.83
C ALA A 164 7.98 -19.38 -9.43
N ASP A 165 8.00 -18.59 -10.50
CA ASP A 165 6.79 -18.15 -11.19
C ASP A 165 5.98 -19.34 -11.74
N LYS A 166 6.67 -20.30 -12.38
CA LYS A 166 6.04 -21.53 -12.87
C LYS A 166 5.44 -22.36 -11.73
N LEU A 167 6.13 -22.46 -10.60
CA LEU A 167 5.62 -23.20 -9.44
C LEU A 167 4.39 -22.53 -8.82
N LEU A 168 4.38 -21.20 -8.73
CA LEU A 168 3.34 -20.45 -8.03
C LEU A 168 2.11 -20.15 -8.90
N PHE A 169 2.32 -19.95 -10.21
CA PHE A 169 1.28 -19.52 -11.14
C PHE A 169 1.02 -20.55 -12.26
N GLY A 170 1.89 -21.54 -12.47
CA GLY A 170 1.79 -22.49 -13.58
C GLY A 170 2.44 -21.98 -14.88
N GLU A 171 2.51 -22.84 -15.90
CA GLU A 171 3.15 -22.52 -17.20
C GLU A 171 2.37 -21.47 -18.02
N GLU A 172 1.03 -21.47 -17.92
CA GLU A 172 0.14 -20.63 -18.75
C GLU A 172 -0.22 -19.28 -18.10
N GLN A 173 -0.09 -19.12 -16.77
CA GLN A 173 -0.53 -17.89 -16.08
C GLN A 173 0.53 -16.78 -16.02
N ALA A 174 1.68 -16.98 -16.67
CA ALA A 174 2.61 -15.91 -16.98
C ALA A 174 2.15 -15.13 -18.22
N GLY A 175 0.96 -14.52 -18.16
CA GLY A 175 0.55 -13.49 -19.12
C GLY A 175 -0.49 -13.87 -20.18
N GLU A 176 -1.12 -15.05 -20.11
CA GLU A 176 -2.28 -15.32 -20.97
C GLU A 176 -3.54 -14.60 -20.46
N GLY A 177 -4.40 -14.15 -21.39
CA GLY A 177 -5.47 -13.15 -21.20
C GLY A 177 -6.42 -13.32 -20.01
N GLY A 178 -7.10 -12.23 -19.61
CA GLY A 178 -8.16 -12.29 -18.61
C GLY A 178 -7.71 -12.03 -17.18
N LYS A 179 -8.48 -12.53 -16.21
CA LYS A 179 -8.24 -12.32 -14.77
C LYS A 179 -6.92 -12.88 -14.26
N GLU A 180 -6.41 -13.93 -14.89
CA GLU A 180 -5.20 -14.63 -14.45
C GLU A 180 -3.97 -13.72 -14.54
N LYS A 181 -3.97 -12.75 -15.48
CA LYS A 181 -2.97 -11.67 -15.52
C LYS A 181 -2.86 -10.92 -14.19
N LEU A 182 -3.95 -10.79 -13.42
CA LEU A 182 -3.96 -10.06 -12.15
C LEU A 182 -3.28 -10.83 -11.01
N ALA A 183 -3.07 -12.15 -11.14
CA ALA A 183 -2.51 -12.98 -10.07
C ALA A 183 -1.13 -12.51 -9.62
N LYS A 184 -0.27 -12.08 -10.57
CA LYS A 184 1.06 -11.52 -10.30
C LYS A 184 1.04 -10.09 -9.74
N TYR A 185 -0.11 -9.43 -9.70
CA TYR A 185 -0.26 -8.05 -9.23
C TYR A 185 -1.09 -7.95 -7.94
N LYS A 186 -1.33 -9.08 -7.27
CA LYS A 186 -2.03 -9.12 -6.00
C LYS A 186 -1.04 -9.13 -4.84
N THR A 187 -1.17 -8.20 -3.91
CA THR A 187 -0.43 -8.17 -2.63
C THR A 187 -1.40 -8.15 -1.45
N PRO A 188 -0.99 -8.63 -0.26
CA PRO A 188 -1.84 -8.57 0.93
C PRO A 188 -1.90 -7.15 1.49
N PHE A 189 -3.00 -6.84 2.18
CA PHE A 189 -3.07 -5.69 3.09
C PHE A 189 -3.87 -6.05 4.34
N ILE A 190 -3.61 -5.35 5.43
CA ILE A 190 -4.26 -5.48 6.73
C ILE A 190 -4.50 -4.07 7.28
N ILE A 191 -5.72 -3.82 7.75
CA ILE A 191 -6.03 -2.69 8.63
C ILE A 191 -6.38 -3.28 9.98
N TRP A 192 -5.54 -3.03 10.98
CA TRP A 192 -5.72 -3.52 12.35
C TRP A 192 -5.97 -2.34 13.28
N THR A 193 -6.84 -2.50 14.27
CA THR A 193 -7.16 -1.49 15.28
C THR A 193 -7.09 -2.08 16.69
N ASN A 194 -6.72 -1.26 17.68
CA ASN A 194 -6.82 -1.65 19.10
C ASN A 194 -8.18 -1.30 19.73
N TYR A 195 -9.11 -0.75 18.94
CA TYR A 195 -10.50 -0.47 19.29
C TYR A 195 -11.44 -1.31 18.43
N GLU A 196 -12.68 -1.46 18.90
CA GLU A 196 -13.71 -2.25 18.25
C GLU A 196 -13.94 -1.79 16.81
N THR A 197 -13.68 -2.68 15.86
CA THR A 197 -13.91 -2.46 14.42
C THR A 197 -14.46 -3.74 13.82
N PRO A 198 -15.54 -3.70 13.03
CA PRO A 198 -16.09 -4.89 12.40
C PRO A 198 -15.05 -5.62 11.54
N GLU A 199 -14.87 -6.92 11.77
CA GLU A 199 -14.03 -7.75 10.91
C GLU A 199 -14.61 -7.78 9.50
N LYS A 200 -13.79 -7.46 8.50
CA LYS A 200 -14.18 -7.47 7.10
C LYS A 200 -13.07 -8.04 6.23
N ARG A 201 -13.42 -9.02 5.42
CA ARG A 201 -12.58 -9.50 4.32
C ARG A 201 -12.90 -8.71 3.04
N ILE A 202 -11.86 -8.21 2.37
CA ILE A 202 -11.96 -7.56 1.07
C ILE A 202 -11.16 -8.42 0.08
N ASP A 203 -11.86 -9.07 -0.84
CA ASP A 203 -11.23 -10.05 -1.74
C ASP A 203 -10.37 -9.41 -2.83
N ALA A 204 -10.75 -8.21 -3.27
CA ALA A 204 -10.04 -7.46 -4.30
C ALA A 204 -10.21 -5.94 -4.07
N LEU A 205 -9.10 -5.21 -4.19
CA LEU A 205 -9.02 -3.77 -4.01
C LEU A 205 -7.79 -3.24 -4.75
N SER A 206 -7.94 -2.26 -5.63
CA SER A 206 -6.78 -1.50 -6.12
C SER A 206 -6.26 -0.52 -5.06
N ALA A 207 -4.94 -0.35 -4.99
CA ALA A 207 -4.28 0.49 -3.98
C ALA A 207 -4.78 1.95 -3.94
N ASN A 208 -5.30 2.48 -5.05
CA ASN A 208 -5.87 3.83 -5.10
C ASN A 208 -7.13 4.02 -4.24
N TYR A 209 -7.76 2.94 -3.76
CA TYR A 209 -8.91 2.97 -2.85
C TYR A 209 -8.54 2.84 -1.37
N LEU A 210 -7.26 2.61 -1.05
CA LEU A 210 -6.83 2.36 0.31
C LEU A 210 -7.08 3.57 1.23
N SER A 211 -6.97 4.81 0.71
CA SER A 211 -7.28 6.02 1.47
C SER A 211 -8.74 6.07 1.93
N TYR A 212 -9.66 5.70 1.04
CA TYR A 212 -11.09 5.63 1.36
C TYR A 212 -11.34 4.62 2.48
N LEU A 213 -10.74 3.43 2.40
CA LEU A 213 -10.88 2.42 3.46
C LEU A 213 -10.29 2.90 4.78
N ILE A 214 -9.11 3.54 4.76
CA ILE A 214 -8.49 4.08 5.98
C ILE A 214 -9.40 5.10 6.65
N LEU A 215 -9.92 6.07 5.90
CA LEU A 215 -10.79 7.10 6.45
C LEU A 215 -12.11 6.52 6.94
N LYS A 216 -12.73 5.62 6.17
CA LYS A 216 -13.98 4.96 6.55
C LYS A 216 -13.82 4.12 7.82
N THR A 217 -12.74 3.36 7.93
CA THR A 217 -12.45 2.55 9.14
C THR A 217 -12.14 3.44 10.35
N ALA A 218 -11.50 4.60 10.13
CA ALA A 218 -11.19 5.55 11.20
C ALA A 218 -12.41 6.36 11.67
N GLY A 219 -13.58 6.21 11.03
CA GLY A 219 -14.75 7.06 11.28
C GLY A 219 -14.53 8.51 10.84
N GLU A 220 -13.61 8.74 9.91
CA GLU A 220 -13.23 10.07 9.44
C GLU A 220 -14.14 10.54 8.29
N PRO A 221 -14.57 11.82 8.27
CA PRO A 221 -15.40 12.34 7.20
C PRO A 221 -14.66 12.30 5.85
N LEU A 222 -15.36 11.82 4.82
CA LEU A 222 -14.79 11.69 3.49
C LEU A 222 -14.81 13.04 2.76
N THR A 223 -13.72 13.35 2.07
CA THR A 223 -13.73 14.46 1.10
C THR A 223 -14.55 14.06 -0.14
N PRO A 224 -14.99 15.01 -0.99
CA PRO A 224 -15.68 14.68 -2.23
C PRO A 224 -14.92 13.67 -3.11
N TYR A 225 -13.59 13.77 -3.16
CA TYR A 225 -12.74 12.80 -3.86
C TYR A 225 -12.78 11.41 -3.21
N GLU A 226 -12.66 11.33 -1.89
CA GLU A 226 -12.71 10.04 -1.17
C GLU A 226 -14.09 9.37 -1.30
N ALA A 227 -15.17 10.16 -1.29
CA ALA A 227 -16.51 9.66 -1.56
C ALA A 227 -16.66 9.16 -3.02
N LEU A 228 -16.06 9.87 -3.99
CA LEU A 228 -16.04 9.45 -5.39
C LEU A 228 -15.31 8.11 -5.57
N ILE A 229 -14.10 7.97 -5.02
CA ILE A 229 -13.35 6.72 -5.16
C ILE A 229 -14.01 5.57 -4.38
N GLY A 230 -14.73 5.87 -3.29
CA GLY A 230 -15.55 4.89 -2.57
C GLY A 230 -16.69 4.32 -3.43
N ARG A 231 -17.43 5.19 -4.13
CA ARG A 231 -18.45 4.77 -5.11
C ARG A 231 -17.83 4.01 -6.29
N CYS A 232 -16.65 4.43 -6.72
CA CYS A 232 -15.91 3.74 -7.78
C CYS A 232 -15.49 2.33 -7.34
N PHE A 233 -15.03 2.17 -6.09
CA PHE A 233 -14.71 0.87 -5.50
C PHE A 233 -15.92 -0.08 -5.44
N GLU A 234 -17.11 0.44 -5.13
CA GLU A 234 -18.34 -0.37 -5.06
C GLU A 234 -18.72 -0.97 -6.42
N GLU A 235 -18.45 -0.28 -7.53
CA GLU A 235 -18.75 -0.75 -8.89
C GLU A 235 -17.57 -1.47 -9.55
N TYR A 236 -16.34 -1.03 -9.27
CA TYR A 236 -15.10 -1.50 -9.87
C TYR A 236 -14.00 -1.72 -8.81
N PRO A 237 -14.03 -2.85 -8.08
CA PRO A 237 -13.08 -3.10 -7.00
C PRO A 237 -11.61 -3.08 -7.44
N VAL A 238 -11.33 -3.44 -8.70
CA VAL A 238 -9.97 -3.41 -9.27
C VAL A 238 -9.99 -2.59 -10.55
N ILE A 239 -9.18 -1.53 -10.57
CA ILE A 239 -8.80 -0.78 -11.77
C ILE A 239 -7.29 -0.77 -11.83
N SER A 240 -6.72 -1.25 -12.94
CA SER A 240 -5.27 -1.29 -13.15
C SER A 240 -4.92 -1.20 -14.63
N ALA A 241 -3.63 -1.06 -14.93
CA ALA A 241 -3.13 -1.17 -16.30
C ALA A 241 -3.30 -2.57 -16.92
N TYR A 242 -3.56 -3.60 -16.10
CA TYR A 242 -3.70 -5.00 -16.51
C TYR A 242 -5.16 -5.46 -16.59
N GLY A 243 -6.11 -4.53 -16.42
CA GLY A 243 -7.53 -4.78 -16.54
C GLY A 243 -8.33 -4.26 -15.36
N ILE A 244 -9.65 -4.38 -15.52
CA ILE A 244 -10.67 -3.92 -14.58
C ILE A 244 -11.53 -5.12 -14.17
N LEU A 245 -11.75 -5.27 -12.86
CA LEU A 245 -12.77 -6.16 -12.31
C LEU A 245 -13.94 -5.31 -11.85
N ASP A 246 -15.14 -5.60 -12.34
CA ASP A 246 -16.36 -5.01 -11.82
C ASP A 246 -16.89 -5.75 -10.59
N LYS A 247 -17.92 -5.19 -9.97
CA LYS A 247 -18.59 -5.70 -8.76
C LYS A 247 -19.19 -7.10 -8.93
N ASP A 248 -19.53 -7.48 -10.15
CA ASP A 248 -20.08 -8.80 -10.48
C ASP A 248 -18.94 -9.80 -10.76
N GLY A 249 -17.69 -9.35 -10.66
CA GLY A 249 -16.50 -10.13 -10.93
C GLY A 249 -16.34 -10.40 -12.42
N LYS A 250 -16.81 -9.57 -13.34
CA LYS A 250 -16.45 -9.69 -14.76
C LYS A 250 -15.16 -8.91 -15.01
N TYR A 251 -14.27 -9.52 -15.80
CA TYR A 251 -13.01 -8.91 -16.20
C TYR A 251 -13.18 -8.19 -17.53
N HIS A 252 -12.58 -7.01 -17.60
CA HIS A 252 -12.49 -6.20 -18.80
C HIS A 252 -11.03 -5.84 -18.99
N GLU A 253 -10.49 -6.03 -20.19
CA GLU A 253 -9.08 -5.73 -20.47
C GLU A 253 -8.81 -4.22 -20.37
N ASN A 254 -9.76 -3.40 -20.79
CA ASN A 254 -9.77 -1.96 -20.54
C ASN A 254 -11.20 -1.42 -20.60
N MET A 255 -11.36 -0.10 -20.37
CA MET A 255 -12.67 0.55 -20.40
C MET A 255 -13.37 0.42 -21.76
N SER A 256 -12.66 0.29 -22.88
CA SER A 256 -13.30 0.21 -24.21
C SER A 256 -13.94 -1.14 -24.51
N ASP A 257 -13.60 -2.18 -23.75
CA ASP A 257 -14.17 -3.53 -23.87
C ASP A 257 -15.42 -3.72 -23.00
N MET A 258 -15.68 -2.78 -22.09
CA MET A 258 -16.95 -2.71 -21.36
C MET A 258 -18.06 -2.30 -22.33
N GLU A 259 -19.23 -2.93 -22.24
CA GLU A 259 -20.30 -2.82 -23.25
C GLU A 259 -20.58 -1.38 -23.71
N ASN A 260 -20.45 -1.18 -25.02
CA ASN A 260 -20.87 -0.01 -25.80
C ASN A 260 -20.26 1.32 -25.35
N LYS A 261 -19.21 1.78 -26.05
CA LYS A 261 -18.53 3.08 -25.83
C LYS A 261 -19.49 4.27 -25.72
N ASP A 262 -20.59 4.24 -26.47
CA ASP A 262 -21.66 5.25 -26.41
C ASP A 262 -22.51 5.15 -25.13
N ALA A 263 -22.66 3.96 -24.56
CA ALA A 263 -23.27 3.75 -23.25
C ALA A 263 -22.32 4.09 -22.10
N ILE A 264 -20.99 3.98 -22.23
CA ILE A 264 -20.06 4.43 -21.19
C ILE A 264 -20.12 5.97 -21.04
N LEU A 265 -20.15 6.68 -22.17
CA LEU A 265 -20.32 8.14 -22.22
C LEU A 265 -21.74 8.60 -21.85
N GLN A 266 -22.74 7.72 -21.87
CA GLN A 266 -24.15 8.04 -21.53
C GLN A 266 -24.66 7.38 -20.23
N LYS A 267 -23.96 6.40 -19.64
CA LYS A 267 -24.44 5.54 -18.53
C LYS A 267 -23.37 5.15 -17.50
N ASN A 268 -22.07 5.24 -17.78
CA ASN A 268 -21.03 4.83 -16.83
C ASN A 268 -20.34 6.05 -16.20
N GLU A 269 -21.16 6.87 -15.54
CA GLU A 269 -20.77 8.17 -14.95
C GLU A 269 -19.57 8.02 -14.01
N ILE A 270 -19.48 6.92 -13.26
CA ILE A 270 -18.51 6.82 -12.16
C ILE A 270 -17.05 6.65 -12.61
N LEU A 271 -16.77 5.86 -13.65
CA LEU A 271 -15.39 5.70 -14.17
C LEU A 271 -14.92 6.97 -14.86
N LEU A 272 -15.83 7.65 -15.57
CA LEU A 272 -15.52 8.90 -16.24
C LEU A 272 -15.30 10.03 -15.22
N ASP A 273 -16.14 10.14 -14.20
CA ASP A 273 -15.95 11.06 -13.07
C ASP A 273 -14.61 10.82 -12.38
N TYR A 274 -14.26 9.55 -12.15
CA TYR A 274 -12.96 9.20 -11.59
C TYR A 274 -11.80 9.63 -12.50
N ALA A 275 -11.90 9.39 -13.80
CA ALA A 275 -10.90 9.82 -14.77
C ALA A 275 -10.77 11.36 -14.82
N TYR A 276 -11.88 12.10 -14.76
CA TYR A 276 -11.88 13.55 -14.67
C TYR A 276 -11.26 14.05 -13.37
N ALA A 277 -11.54 13.40 -12.23
CA ALA A 277 -10.90 13.72 -10.96
C ALA A 277 -9.38 13.48 -10.99
N GLN A 278 -8.94 12.38 -11.60
CA GLN A 278 -7.51 12.10 -11.83
C GLN A 278 -6.87 13.18 -12.70
N TYR A 279 -7.51 13.55 -13.81
CA TYR A 279 -7.03 14.61 -14.69
C TYR A 279 -6.92 15.96 -13.98
N ASN A 280 -7.96 16.34 -13.23
CA ASN A 280 -8.01 17.53 -12.39
C ASN A 280 -6.85 17.56 -11.38
N ASN A 281 -6.50 16.41 -10.79
CA ASN A 281 -5.41 16.32 -9.83
C ASN A 281 -4.01 16.43 -10.50
N LEU A 282 -3.82 15.70 -11.59
CA LEU A 282 -2.50 15.44 -12.17
C LEU A 282 -2.08 16.49 -13.21
N PHE A 283 -3.02 16.96 -14.03
CA PHE A 283 -2.70 17.70 -15.26
C PHE A 283 -3.36 19.07 -15.34
N ASP A 284 -4.53 19.25 -14.73
CA ASP A 284 -5.26 20.51 -14.84
C ASP A 284 -4.51 21.67 -14.15
N LYS A 285 -4.45 22.80 -14.84
CA LYS A 285 -3.89 24.06 -14.35
C LYS A 285 -4.88 24.79 -13.43
N ASN A 286 -6.19 24.55 -13.61
CA ASN A 286 -7.29 25.16 -12.85
C ASN A 286 -7.89 24.13 -11.89
N ARG A 287 -7.05 23.49 -11.07
CA ARG A 287 -7.45 22.39 -10.20
C ARG A 287 -8.59 22.80 -9.25
N VAL A 288 -9.63 21.98 -9.19
CA VAL A 288 -10.71 22.10 -8.21
C VAL A 288 -10.24 21.53 -6.87
N GLU A 289 -9.48 22.33 -6.12
CA GLU A 289 -8.86 21.95 -4.84
C GLU A 289 -9.87 21.44 -3.79
N LYS A 290 -11.09 21.99 -3.81
CA LYS A 290 -12.16 21.60 -2.89
C LYS A 290 -12.55 20.14 -3.02
N LEU A 291 -12.36 19.51 -4.18
CA LEU A 291 -12.62 18.08 -4.36
C LEU A 291 -11.79 17.24 -3.37
N PHE A 292 -10.57 17.66 -3.10
CA PHE A 292 -9.62 16.91 -2.26
C PHE A 292 -9.56 17.42 -0.82
N THR A 293 -9.94 18.67 -0.56
CA THR A 293 -9.71 19.32 0.74
C THR A 293 -10.98 19.63 1.51
N GLN A 294 -12.14 19.67 0.85
CA GLN A 294 -13.40 19.94 1.53
C GLN A 294 -13.79 18.74 2.38
N ILE A 295 -13.94 18.96 3.67
CA ILE A 295 -14.53 17.99 4.60
C ILE A 295 -15.98 18.42 4.80
N PRO A 296 -16.98 17.61 4.43
CA PRO A 296 -18.39 17.89 4.75
C PRO A 296 -18.52 18.10 6.25
N LYS A 297 -19.26 19.13 6.67
CA LYS A 297 -19.65 19.23 8.08
C LYS A 297 -20.55 18.04 8.36
N GLU A 298 -20.29 17.29 9.43
CA GLU A 298 -21.24 16.30 9.94
C GLU A 298 -22.59 17.03 10.10
N GLU A 299 -23.60 16.62 9.32
CA GLU A 299 -24.95 16.92 9.75
C GLU A 299 -25.19 16.07 11.00
N PRO A 300 -25.65 16.66 12.12
CA PRO A 300 -25.99 15.86 13.28
C PRO A 300 -27.02 14.82 12.84
N GLU A 301 -26.75 13.54 13.12
CA GLU A 301 -27.72 12.46 12.93
C GLU A 301 -29.05 12.90 13.55
N LYS A 302 -30.10 12.96 12.73
CA LYS A 302 -31.47 13.24 13.16
C LYS A 302 -32.17 11.97 13.58
#